data_AF-A0A7X8MA06-F1
#
_entry.id   AF-A0A7X8MA06-F1
#
_cell.length_a   1.000
_cell.length_b   1.000
_cell.length_c   1.000
_cell.angle_alpha   90.00
_cell.angle_beta   90.00
_cell.angle_gamma   90.00
#
_symmetry.space_group_name_H-M   'P 1'
#
loop_
_entity.id
_entity.type
_entity.pdbx_description
1 polymer ?
#
loop_
_entity_poly.entity_id
_entity_poly.type
_entity_poly.pdbx_seq_one_letter_code
_entity_poly.pdbx_strand_id
1 'polypeptide(L)'
;MDVFDFRSRLVRDYRDYVESFIQIKDPRIYAYVHQILDQGELWPEPLIQLNPAFEPGAWIDELVDQHILHPLCKNIFRRKTEPSDLGRPLQLYQHQTEAIKIAQTGHSYVLTTGTGSGKSLAYIIPIVNAILCRQQSKGIKAIIIYPMNALANSQYGELEKFIHYGFTKDEYAIRFAKYTGEVKDE
;
A
#
# COMPACT_ATOMS: atom_id res chain seq x y z
N MET A 1 31.29 13.62 -17.66
CA MET A 1 29.93 14.00 -18.10
C MET A 1 29.31 14.76 -16.95
N ASP A 2 29.02 16.04 -17.13
CA ASP A 2 28.44 16.89 -16.09
C ASP A 2 26.92 16.64 -16.01
N VAL A 3 26.46 16.21 -14.83
CA VAL A 3 25.05 15.89 -14.56
C VAL A 3 24.16 17.14 -14.60
N PHE A 4 24.71 18.32 -14.29
CA PHE A 4 23.99 19.59 -14.33
C PHE A 4 23.83 20.09 -15.77
N ASP A 5 24.83 19.87 -16.62
CA ASP A 5 24.73 20.16 -18.06
C ASP A 5 23.75 19.23 -18.77
N PHE A 6 23.67 17.97 -18.34
CA PHE A 6 22.68 17.02 -18.84
C PHE A 6 21.26 17.46 -18.44
N ARG A 7 21.04 17.80 -17.16
CA ARG A 7 19.77 18.34 -16.68
C ARG A 7 19.35 19.57 -17.47
N SER A 8 20.25 20.53 -17.64
CA SER A 8 19.95 21.79 -18.33
C SER A 8 19.51 21.59 -19.78
N ARG A 9 20.13 20.62 -20.47
CA ARG A 9 19.71 20.21 -21.82
C ARG A 9 18.35 19.51 -21.81
N LEU A 10 18.14 18.55 -20.92
CA LEU A 10 16.88 17.83 -20.81
C LEU A 10 15.68 18.76 -20.53
N VAL A 11 15.86 19.73 -19.62
CA VAL A 11 14.83 20.74 -19.31
C VAL A 11 14.53 21.60 -20.53
N ARG A 12 15.56 22.00 -21.30
CA ARG A 12 15.39 22.77 -22.53
C ARG A 12 14.62 22.01 -23.59
N ASP A 13 15.02 20.76 -23.87
CA ASP A 13 14.37 19.93 -24.87
C ASP A 13 12.90 19.67 -24.50
N TYR A 14 12.62 19.44 -23.21
CA TYR A 14 11.25 19.28 -22.71
C TYR A 14 10.43 20.57 -22.84
N ARG A 15 11.03 21.72 -22.53
CA ARG A 15 10.41 23.03 -22.71
C ARG A 15 10.03 23.28 -24.16
N ASP A 16 10.95 23.09 -25.10
CA ASP A 16 10.71 23.29 -26.53
C ASP A 16 9.57 22.38 -27.03
N TYR A 17 9.53 21.14 -26.54
CA TYR A 17 8.45 20.21 -26.84
C TYR A 17 7.10 20.71 -26.31
N VAL A 18 6.99 21.10 -25.04
CA VAL A 18 5.73 21.57 -24.45
C VAL A 18 5.25 22.85 -25.12
N GLU A 19 6.14 23.83 -25.34
CA GLU A 19 5.81 25.09 -26.01
C GLU A 19 5.28 24.86 -27.44
N SER A 20 5.71 23.81 -28.13
CA SER A 20 5.21 23.49 -29.48
C SER A 20 3.71 23.17 -29.53
N PHE A 21 3.09 22.74 -28.42
CA PHE A 21 1.65 22.48 -28.33
C PHE A 21 0.83 23.72 -27.90
N ILE A 22 1.49 24.78 -27.45
CA ILE A 22 0.83 25.96 -26.87
C ILE A 22 0.64 27.02 -27.97
N GLN A 23 -0.57 27.10 -28.52
CA GLN A 23 -0.97 28.16 -29.45
C GLN A 23 -1.94 29.13 -28.77
N ILE A 24 -1.43 30.23 -28.25
CA ILE A 24 -2.24 31.25 -27.56
C ILE A 24 -2.30 32.52 -28.41
N LYS A 25 -3.50 32.93 -28.81
CA LYS A 25 -3.73 34.14 -29.62
C LYS A 25 -3.88 35.41 -28.79
N ASP A 26 -4.35 35.32 -27.54
CA ASP A 26 -4.52 36.47 -26.66
C ASP A 26 -3.15 36.87 -26.06
N PRO A 27 -2.65 38.09 -26.32
CA PRO A 27 -1.32 38.51 -25.84
C PRO A 27 -1.16 38.48 -24.32
N ARG A 28 -2.25 38.67 -23.56
CA ARG A 28 -2.21 38.66 -22.09
C ARG A 28 -2.04 37.26 -21.56
N ILE A 29 -2.80 36.31 -22.13
CA ILE A 29 -2.71 34.89 -21.76
C ILE A 29 -1.34 34.34 -22.21
N TYR A 30 -0.87 34.74 -23.39
CA TYR A 30 0.46 34.36 -23.88
C TYR A 30 1.55 34.80 -22.91
N ALA A 31 1.55 36.08 -22.52
CA ALA A 31 2.51 36.62 -21.57
C ALA A 31 2.45 35.92 -20.21
N TYR A 32 1.24 35.66 -19.69
CA TYR A 32 1.05 34.96 -18.42
C TYR A 32 1.58 33.53 -18.45
N VAL A 33 1.27 32.76 -19.50
CA VAL A 33 1.73 31.37 -19.65
C VAL A 33 3.24 31.32 -19.81
N HIS A 34 3.84 32.18 -20.65
CA HIS A 34 5.30 32.22 -20.78
C HIS A 34 5.99 32.63 -19.48
N GLN A 35 5.41 33.55 -18.70
CA GLN A 35 5.93 33.89 -17.38
C GLN A 35 5.95 32.69 -16.42
N ILE A 36 4.89 31.86 -16.40
CA ILE A 36 4.83 30.63 -15.60
C ILE A 36 5.89 29.61 -16.04
N LEU A 37 6.05 29.44 -17.36
CA LEU A 37 7.06 28.54 -17.93
C LEU A 37 8.48 29.01 -17.58
N ASP A 38 8.74 30.31 -17.68
CA ASP A 38 10.04 30.92 -17.32
C ASP A 38 10.36 30.80 -15.82
N GLN A 39 9.33 30.77 -14.96
CA GLN A 39 9.48 30.49 -13.53
C GLN A 39 9.82 29.02 -13.23
N GLY A 40 9.76 28.13 -14.23
CA GLY A 40 10.11 26.73 -14.09
C GLY A 40 9.05 25.87 -13.41
N GLU A 41 7.79 26.32 -13.37
CA GLU A 41 6.68 25.62 -12.70
C GLU A 41 6.41 24.21 -13.27
N LEU A 42 6.72 23.97 -14.55
CA LEU A 42 6.61 22.64 -15.17
C LEU A 42 7.84 21.75 -14.96
N TRP A 43 8.96 22.30 -14.50
CA TRP A 43 10.22 21.59 -14.26
C TRP A 43 10.89 22.11 -13.00
N PRO A 44 10.25 21.94 -11.83
CA PRO A 44 10.79 22.41 -10.57
C PRO A 44 12.15 21.78 -10.28
N GLU A 45 12.94 22.44 -9.43
CA GLU A 45 14.18 21.86 -8.92
C GLU A 45 13.91 20.47 -8.31
N PRO A 46 14.83 19.50 -8.49
CA PRO A 46 14.62 18.15 -8.01
C PRO A 46 14.43 18.17 -6.49
N LEU A 47 13.30 17.64 -6.03
CA LEU A 47 13.03 17.52 -4.61
C LEU A 47 13.90 16.41 -4.01
N ILE A 48 14.93 16.79 -3.25
CA ILE A 48 15.70 15.88 -2.42
C ILE A 48 15.03 15.82 -1.05
N GLN A 49 14.25 14.77 -0.82
CA GLN A 49 13.58 14.55 0.46
C GLN A 49 14.22 13.36 1.17
N LEU A 50 14.57 13.56 2.45
CA LEU A 50 14.88 12.44 3.34
C LEU A 50 13.54 11.79 3.73
N ASN A 51 13.38 10.52 3.40
CA ASN A 51 12.22 9.74 3.82
C ASN A 51 12.63 8.86 5.00
N PRO A 52 12.52 9.34 6.25
CA PRO A 52 12.90 8.56 7.42
C PRO A 52 12.06 7.27 7.48
N ALA A 53 12.68 6.18 7.94
CA ALA A 53 11.94 4.95 8.19
C ALA A 53 10.85 5.20 9.24
N PHE A 54 9.70 4.56 9.08
CA PHE A 54 8.66 4.58 10.11
C PHE A 54 9.16 3.89 11.37
N GLU A 55 8.68 4.36 12.53
CA GLU A 55 9.04 3.81 13.82
C GLU A 55 8.72 2.30 13.88
N PRO A 56 9.68 1.45 14.27
CA PRO A 56 9.45 0.02 14.41
C PRO A 56 8.47 -0.24 15.57
N GLY A 57 7.51 -1.12 15.32
CA GLY A 57 6.56 -1.62 16.29
C GLY A 57 6.89 -3.05 16.74
N ALA A 58 5.87 -3.75 17.20
CA ALA A 58 5.98 -5.12 17.69
C ALA A 58 6.20 -6.13 16.57
N TRP A 59 6.80 -7.27 16.92
CA TRP A 59 6.81 -8.45 16.07
C TRP A 59 5.46 -9.16 16.13
N ILE A 60 5.05 -9.79 15.02
CA ILE A 60 3.85 -10.65 15.01
C ILE A 60 3.95 -11.72 16.09
N ASP A 61 5.12 -12.34 16.21
CA ASP A 61 5.43 -13.38 17.18
C ASP A 61 5.17 -12.90 18.62
N GLU A 62 5.59 -11.68 18.97
CA GLU A 62 5.35 -11.09 20.29
C GLU A 62 3.86 -10.85 20.56
N LEU A 63 3.11 -10.38 19.56
CA LEU A 63 1.67 -10.16 19.70
C LEU A 63 0.90 -11.48 19.85
N VAL A 64 1.38 -12.56 19.24
CA VAL A 64 0.84 -13.90 19.43
C VAL A 64 1.18 -14.44 20.83
N ASP A 65 2.43 -14.30 21.27
CA ASP A 65 2.87 -14.77 22.58
C ASP A 65 2.15 -14.00 23.72
N GLN A 66 1.78 -12.73 23.49
CA GLN A 66 0.93 -11.91 24.38
C GLN A 66 -0.57 -12.22 24.29
N HIS A 67 -0.98 -13.20 23.48
CA HIS A 67 -2.38 -13.58 23.24
C HIS A 67 -3.24 -12.44 22.66
N ILE A 68 -2.61 -11.42 22.06
CA ILE A 68 -3.28 -10.35 21.31
C ILE A 68 -3.72 -10.88 19.94
N LEU A 69 -2.92 -11.76 19.33
CA LEU A 69 -3.23 -12.40 18.06
C LEU A 69 -3.39 -13.91 18.20
N HIS A 70 -4.21 -14.50 17.33
CA HIS A 70 -4.42 -15.92 17.22
C HIS A 70 -3.11 -16.64 16.83
N PRO A 71 -2.80 -17.84 17.38
CA PRO A 71 -1.54 -18.54 17.11
C PRO A 71 -1.17 -18.69 15.63
N LEU A 72 -2.15 -19.00 14.76
CA LEU A 72 -1.93 -19.11 13.31
C LEU A 72 -1.44 -17.82 12.64
N CYS A 73 -1.63 -16.63 13.25
CA CYS A 73 -1.09 -15.38 12.72
C CYS A 73 0.44 -15.40 12.60
N LYS A 74 1.15 -16.16 13.47
CA LYS A 74 2.61 -16.35 13.42
C LYS A 74 3.10 -17.06 12.16
N ASN A 75 2.21 -17.81 11.51
CA ASN A 75 2.50 -18.56 10.28
C ASN A 75 1.98 -17.83 9.04
N ILE A 76 0.85 -17.12 9.17
CA ILE A 76 0.25 -16.33 8.09
C ILE A 76 1.09 -15.08 7.81
N PHE A 77 1.33 -14.26 8.82
CA PHE A 77 1.98 -12.95 8.67
C PHE A 77 3.49 -13.05 8.84
N ARG A 78 4.13 -13.57 7.79
CA ARG A 78 5.59 -13.68 7.67
C ARG A 78 6.05 -13.02 6.38
N ARG A 79 7.32 -12.61 6.32
CA ARG A 79 7.93 -12.14 5.07
C ARG A 79 8.22 -13.36 4.20
N LYS A 80 7.42 -13.55 3.15
CA LYS A 80 7.50 -14.67 2.20
C LYS A 80 7.84 -14.13 0.82
N THR A 81 8.83 -14.72 0.14
CA THR A 81 9.20 -14.31 -1.23
C THR A 81 8.71 -15.31 -2.28
N GLU A 82 8.65 -16.59 -1.93
CA GLU A 82 8.27 -17.67 -2.85
C GLU A 82 7.11 -18.51 -2.28
N PRO A 83 6.31 -19.19 -3.12
CA PRO A 83 5.19 -20.00 -2.64
C PRO A 83 5.56 -21.11 -1.65
N SER A 84 6.74 -21.69 -1.75
CA SER A 84 7.28 -22.72 -0.85
C SER A 84 7.97 -22.15 0.39
N ASP A 85 8.09 -20.83 0.50
CA ASP A 85 8.79 -20.16 1.61
C ASP A 85 7.93 -20.19 2.88
N LEU A 86 8.48 -20.79 3.94
CA LEU A 86 7.90 -20.78 5.28
C LEU A 86 7.95 -19.37 5.92
N GLY A 87 8.72 -18.46 5.34
CA GLY A 87 8.77 -17.05 5.67
C GLY A 87 9.58 -16.71 6.91
N ARG A 88 10.05 -15.46 6.97
CA ARG A 88 10.78 -14.91 8.13
C ARG A 88 9.84 -14.10 9.03
N PRO A 89 10.14 -13.98 10.34
CA PRO A 89 9.36 -13.15 11.25
C PRO A 89 9.14 -11.74 10.69
N LEU A 90 7.92 -11.24 10.84
CA LEU A 90 7.52 -9.92 10.37
C LEU A 90 7.47 -8.95 11.54
N GLN A 91 8.32 -7.94 11.51
CA GLN A 91 8.20 -6.77 12.38
C GLN A 91 7.25 -5.76 11.75
N LEU A 92 6.30 -5.26 12.54
CA LEU A 92 5.36 -4.22 12.14
C LEU A 92 5.95 -2.83 12.39
N TYR A 93 5.32 -1.82 11.81
CA TYR A 93 5.51 -0.43 12.24
C TYR A 93 4.63 -0.14 13.47
N GLN A 94 5.00 0.90 14.22
CA GLN A 94 4.32 1.31 15.45
C GLN A 94 2.82 1.55 15.20
N HIS A 95 2.48 2.29 14.15
CA HIS A 95 1.09 2.60 13.78
C HIS A 95 0.25 1.35 13.42
N GLN A 96 0.87 0.29 12.89
CA GLN A 96 0.18 -0.98 12.63
C GLN A 96 -0.06 -1.75 13.94
N THR A 97 0.93 -1.74 14.84
CA THR A 97 0.83 -2.36 16.17
C THR A 97 -0.29 -1.72 16.99
N GLU A 98 -0.37 -0.39 16.98
CA GLU A 98 -1.43 0.37 17.66
C GLU A 98 -2.80 0.07 17.07
N ALA A 99 -2.94 0.05 15.74
CA ALA A 99 -4.18 -0.32 15.08
C ALA A 99 -4.66 -1.73 15.47
N ILE A 100 -3.76 -2.70 15.58
CA ILE A 100 -4.09 -4.05 16.04
C ILE A 100 -4.62 -4.04 17.48
N LYS A 101 -3.94 -3.32 18.39
CA LYS A 101 -4.36 -3.20 19.78
C LYS A 101 -5.72 -2.51 19.91
N ILE A 102 -5.96 -1.44 19.16
CA ILE A 102 -7.26 -0.75 19.14
C ILE A 102 -8.34 -1.70 18.59
N ALA A 103 -8.08 -2.42 17.51
CA ALA A 103 -9.05 -3.33 16.92
C ALA A 103 -9.51 -4.44 17.89
N GLN A 104 -8.63 -4.93 18.79
CA GLN A 104 -9.00 -5.91 19.82
C GLN A 104 -10.07 -5.40 20.78
N THR A 105 -10.13 -4.08 21.01
CA THR A 105 -11.13 -3.48 21.89
C THR A 105 -12.54 -3.48 21.28
N GLY A 106 -12.68 -3.83 20.00
CA GLY A 106 -13.95 -3.81 19.27
C GLY A 106 -14.39 -2.43 18.77
N HIS A 107 -13.62 -1.37 19.04
CA HIS A 107 -13.90 -0.03 18.56
C HIS A 107 -13.49 0.15 17.09
N SER A 108 -14.23 0.99 16.37
CA SER A 108 -13.81 1.48 15.06
C SER A 108 -12.64 2.46 15.21
N TYR A 109 -11.74 2.49 14.21
CA TYR A 109 -10.63 3.42 14.19
C TYR A 109 -10.40 3.97 12.78
N VAL A 110 -9.79 5.16 12.73
CA VAL A 110 -9.28 5.78 11.51
C VAL A 110 -7.77 5.85 11.63
N LEU A 111 -7.05 5.30 10.65
CA LEU A 111 -5.59 5.31 10.61
C LEU A 111 -5.10 6.32 9.56
N THR A 112 -4.43 7.38 10.01
CA THR A 112 -3.86 8.42 9.15
C THR A 112 -2.34 8.33 9.12
N THR A 113 -1.76 7.93 7.99
CA THR A 113 -0.30 7.83 7.80
C THR A 113 0.07 8.16 6.35
N GLY A 114 1.36 8.43 6.12
CA GLY A 114 1.90 8.69 4.77
C GLY A 114 1.69 7.53 3.78
N THR A 115 1.68 7.84 2.49
CA THR A 115 1.62 6.85 1.41
C THR A 115 2.78 5.86 1.53
N GLY A 116 2.53 4.58 1.24
CA GLY A 116 3.56 3.54 1.33
C GLY A 116 3.91 3.09 2.76
N SER A 117 3.26 3.59 3.82
CA SER A 117 3.55 3.15 5.20
C SER A 117 3.14 1.72 5.53
N GLY A 118 2.53 0.99 4.60
CA GLY A 118 1.97 -0.35 4.87
C GLY A 118 0.67 -0.33 5.66
N LYS A 119 -0.19 0.69 5.48
CA LYS A 119 -1.53 0.77 6.10
C LYS A 119 -2.36 -0.51 5.95
N SER A 120 -2.15 -1.26 4.87
CA SER A 120 -2.85 -2.52 4.61
C SER A 120 -2.77 -3.51 5.76
N LEU A 121 -1.59 -3.69 6.34
CA LEU A 121 -1.40 -4.62 7.46
C LEU A 121 -2.20 -4.19 8.70
N ALA A 122 -2.40 -2.90 8.90
CA ALA A 122 -3.11 -2.37 10.06
C ALA A 122 -4.58 -2.80 10.10
N TYR A 123 -5.23 -3.01 8.94
CA TYR A 123 -6.60 -3.53 8.88
C TYR A 123 -6.69 -5.02 8.51
N ILE A 124 -5.77 -5.56 7.72
CA ILE A 124 -5.79 -6.99 7.32
C ILE A 124 -5.53 -7.88 8.54
N ILE A 125 -4.53 -7.56 9.37
CA ILE A 125 -4.17 -8.41 10.51
C ILE A 125 -5.34 -8.54 11.50
N PRO A 126 -6.01 -7.45 11.92
CA PRO A 126 -7.18 -7.57 12.79
C PRO A 126 -8.34 -8.35 12.18
N ILE A 127 -8.60 -8.19 10.88
CA ILE A 127 -9.66 -8.93 10.17
C ILE A 127 -9.36 -10.44 10.21
N VAL A 128 -8.16 -10.83 9.81
CA VAL A 128 -7.71 -12.23 9.82
C VAL A 128 -7.77 -12.80 11.23
N ASN A 129 -7.26 -12.06 12.22
CA ASN A 129 -7.33 -12.46 13.62
C ASN A 129 -8.78 -12.72 14.07
N ALA A 130 -9.70 -11.78 13.81
CA ALA A 130 -11.09 -11.92 14.20
C ALA A 130 -11.78 -13.12 13.52
N ILE A 131 -11.42 -13.44 12.28
CA ILE A 131 -11.94 -14.62 11.58
C ILE A 131 -11.46 -15.90 12.26
N LEU A 132 -10.16 -15.99 12.57
CA LEU A 132 -9.56 -17.16 13.22
C LEU A 132 -10.12 -17.39 14.63
N CYS A 133 -10.35 -16.33 15.41
CA CYS A 133 -10.96 -16.44 16.74
C CYS A 133 -12.44 -16.86 16.71
N ARG A 134 -13.16 -16.66 15.58
CA ARG A 134 -14.62 -16.84 15.47
C ARG A 134 -15.04 -18.04 14.60
N GLN A 135 -14.18 -19.06 14.48
CA GLN A 135 -14.25 -20.22 13.55
C GLN A 135 -15.58 -20.99 13.41
N GLN A 136 -16.64 -20.66 14.17
CA GLN A 136 -17.87 -21.44 14.22
C GLN A 136 -19.00 -20.99 13.28
N SER A 137 -18.87 -19.90 12.51
CA SER A 137 -19.95 -19.45 11.63
C SER A 137 -19.55 -19.49 10.14
N LYS A 138 -20.36 -20.15 9.31
CA LYS A 138 -20.23 -20.08 7.83
C LYS A 138 -20.57 -18.66 7.34
N GLY A 139 -20.18 -18.31 6.12
CA GLY A 139 -20.52 -17.04 5.45
C GLY A 139 -19.41 -15.97 5.46
N ILE A 140 -19.71 -14.81 4.88
CA ILE A 140 -18.80 -13.66 4.76
C ILE A 140 -18.55 -13.06 6.15
N LYS A 141 -17.28 -12.78 6.47
CA LYS A 141 -16.85 -12.24 7.79
C LYS A 141 -16.33 -10.81 7.74
N ALA A 142 -15.83 -10.39 6.59
CA ALA A 142 -15.34 -9.04 6.38
C ALA A 142 -15.52 -8.66 4.90
N ILE A 143 -15.73 -7.37 4.66
CA ILE A 143 -15.77 -6.77 3.34
C ILE A 143 -14.73 -5.65 3.35
N ILE A 144 -13.83 -5.66 2.37
CA ILE A 144 -12.83 -4.61 2.18
C ILE A 144 -13.18 -3.88 0.89
N ILE A 145 -13.38 -2.57 0.98
CA ILE A 145 -13.79 -1.74 -0.15
C ILE A 145 -12.59 -0.92 -0.60
N TYR A 146 -12.25 -1.03 -1.88
CA TYR A 146 -11.22 -0.22 -2.53
C TYR A 146 -11.86 0.70 -3.57
N PRO A 147 -11.39 1.95 -3.71
CA PRO A 147 -11.94 2.91 -4.66
C PRO A 147 -11.65 2.57 -6.14
N MET A 148 -10.69 1.68 -6.42
CA MET A 148 -10.24 1.37 -7.79
C MET A 148 -9.95 -0.12 -7.96
N ASN A 149 -10.31 -0.69 -9.13
CA ASN A 149 -10.02 -2.09 -9.48
C ASN A 149 -8.52 -2.43 -9.39
N ALA A 150 -7.65 -1.53 -9.88
CA ALA A 150 -6.21 -1.73 -9.83
C ALA A 150 -5.70 -1.90 -8.39
N LEU A 151 -6.23 -1.12 -7.45
CA LEU A 151 -5.89 -1.25 -6.05
C LEU A 151 -6.45 -2.56 -5.47
N ALA A 152 -7.69 -2.93 -5.78
CA ALA A 152 -8.27 -4.20 -5.35
C ALA A 152 -7.45 -5.40 -5.84
N ASN A 153 -6.99 -5.39 -7.11
CA ASN A 153 -6.16 -6.43 -7.69
C ASN A 153 -4.79 -6.51 -7.01
N SER A 154 -4.13 -5.38 -6.75
CA SER A 154 -2.86 -5.34 -6.02
C SER A 154 -3.02 -5.92 -4.61
N GLN A 155 -4.05 -5.50 -3.87
CA GLN A 155 -4.27 -5.97 -2.50
C GLN A 155 -4.69 -7.44 -2.43
N TYR A 156 -5.40 -7.95 -3.44
CA TYR A 156 -5.73 -9.37 -3.57
C TYR A 156 -4.46 -10.22 -3.68
N GLY A 157 -3.50 -9.82 -4.54
CA GLY A 157 -2.22 -10.51 -4.67
C GLY A 157 -1.36 -10.46 -3.41
N GLU A 158 -1.38 -9.35 -2.66
CA GLU A 158 -0.69 -9.28 -1.36
C GLU A 158 -1.32 -10.20 -0.31
N LEU A 159 -2.65 -10.29 -0.27
CA LEU A 159 -3.34 -11.21 0.63
C LEU A 159 -3.05 -12.68 0.28
N GLU A 160 -2.94 -12.98 -1.02
CA GLU A 160 -2.55 -14.30 -1.52
C GLU A 160 -1.19 -14.75 -0.98
N LYS A 161 -0.20 -13.84 -0.98
CA LYS A 161 1.13 -14.13 -0.43
C LYS A 161 1.08 -14.48 1.05
N PHE A 162 0.25 -13.80 1.86
CA PHE A 162 0.17 -14.11 3.28
C PHE A 162 -0.56 -15.43 3.57
N ILE A 163 -1.70 -15.65 2.90
CA ILE A 163 -2.64 -16.72 3.23
C ILE A 163 -2.30 -18.04 2.52
N HIS A 164 -1.78 -17.99 1.28
CA HIS A 164 -1.52 -19.21 0.49
C HIS A 164 -0.06 -19.66 0.55
N TYR A 165 0.91 -18.75 0.60
CA TYR A 165 2.33 -19.17 0.54
C TYR A 165 2.71 -19.87 1.84
N GLY A 166 3.50 -20.95 1.74
CA GLY A 166 3.89 -21.78 2.87
C GLY A 166 2.77 -22.64 3.47
N PHE A 167 1.61 -22.72 2.80
CA PHE A 167 0.49 -23.58 3.19
C PHE A 167 0.05 -24.45 2.00
N THR A 168 -0.38 -25.68 2.27
CA THR A 168 -1.09 -26.50 1.29
C THR A 168 -2.55 -26.08 1.20
N LYS A 169 -3.25 -26.39 0.08
CA LYS A 169 -4.65 -25.99 -0.12
C LYS A 169 -5.59 -26.48 0.99
N ASP A 170 -5.29 -27.64 1.58
CA ASP A 170 -6.08 -28.22 2.67
C ASP A 170 -5.82 -27.54 4.03
N GLU A 171 -4.75 -26.74 4.13
CA GLU A 171 -4.35 -25.98 5.33
C GLU A 171 -4.81 -24.52 5.28
N TYR A 172 -5.49 -24.09 4.21
CA TYR A 172 -5.99 -22.72 4.08
C TYR A 172 -7.03 -22.42 5.17
N ALA A 173 -6.60 -21.70 6.20
CA ALA A 173 -7.47 -21.33 7.32
C ALA A 173 -8.57 -20.33 6.92
N ILE A 174 -8.37 -19.57 5.83
CA ILE A 174 -9.24 -18.48 5.40
C ILE A 174 -9.41 -18.51 3.89
N ARG A 175 -10.63 -18.22 3.43
CA ARG A 175 -10.94 -18.01 2.01
C ARG A 175 -11.27 -16.54 1.78
N PHE A 176 -10.84 -16.01 0.64
CA PHE A 176 -11.16 -14.65 0.21
C PHE A 176 -11.44 -14.65 -1.29
N ALA A 177 -12.25 -13.70 -1.73
CA ALA A 177 -12.62 -13.51 -3.13
C ALA A 177 -12.67 -12.01 -3.42
N LYS A 178 -12.53 -11.63 -4.68
CA LYS A 178 -12.72 -10.25 -5.16
C LYS A 178 -13.97 -10.17 -6.02
N TYR A 179 -14.66 -9.04 -5.94
CA TYR A 179 -15.77 -8.71 -6.81
C TYR A 179 -15.52 -7.31 -7.39
N THR A 180 -15.36 -7.23 -8.71
CA THR A 180 -15.10 -5.99 -9.47
C THR A 180 -15.88 -6.06 -10.77
N GLY A 181 -16.14 -4.92 -11.43
CA GLY A 181 -16.86 -4.90 -12.72
C GLY A 181 -16.18 -5.67 -13.88
N GLU A 182 -14.93 -6.11 -13.70
CA GLU A 182 -14.19 -6.98 -14.62
C GLU A 182 -14.41 -8.48 -14.37
N VAL A 183 -14.98 -8.85 -13.22
CA VAL A 183 -15.33 -10.25 -12.93
C VAL A 183 -16.53 -10.58 -13.79
N LYS A 184 -16.35 -11.47 -14.77
CA LYS A 184 -17.46 -11.99 -15.56
C LYS A 184 -18.34 -12.84 -14.64
N ASP A 185 -19.65 -12.67 -14.76
CA ASP A 185 -20.61 -13.56 -14.13
C ASP A 185 -20.40 -14.98 -14.69
N GLU A 186 -19.95 -15.90 -13.84
CA GLU A 186 -20.05 -17.34 -14.08
C GLU A 186 -21.34 -17.87 -13.44
#